data_AF-A0A7S2Y9Z9-F1
#
_entry.id   AF-A0A7S2Y9Z9-F1
#
_cell.length_a   1.000
_cell.length_b   1.000
_cell.length_c   1.000
_cell.angle_alpha   90.00
_cell.angle_beta   90.00
_cell.angle_gamma   90.00
#
_symmetry.space_group_name_H-M   'P 1'
#
loop_
_entity.id
_entity.type
_entity.pdbx_description
1 polymer ?
#
loop_
_entity_poly.entity_id
_entity_poly.type
_entity_poly.pdbx_seq_one_letter_code
_entity_poly.pdbx_strand_id
1 'polypeptide(L)'
;DIWSLGCVVAEMYTGEVTFQNDSIVSMLSRIEAICGAFPPHMIAQGRQSGRFFMRCGLLFEKLSGDDSSHHSESDEEDESSDKKRYVDVFQPKVTTISSRLGFAPDLMMRYDSGTKLSREENRQAIFVDFVRKLLIIDPEKRPTASEALEHPWMKYAESLTEEEIKYPSF
;
A
#
# COMPACT_ATOMS: atom_id res chain seq x y z
N ASP A 1 9.35 2.73 -14.09
CA ASP A 1 8.85 3.27 -12.81
C ASP A 1 9.03 2.22 -11.73
N ILE A 2 9.44 2.60 -10.51
CA ILE A 2 9.79 1.65 -9.43
C ILE A 2 8.57 1.17 -8.64
N TRP A 3 7.56 2.03 -8.46
CA TRP A 3 6.35 1.66 -7.73
C TRP A 3 5.52 0.66 -8.53
N SER A 4 5.32 0.97 -9.82
CA SER A 4 4.60 0.07 -10.72
C SER A 4 5.30 -1.30 -10.81
N LEU A 5 6.63 -1.34 -10.77
CA LEU A 5 7.38 -2.59 -10.71
C LEU A 5 7.09 -3.38 -9.43
N GLY A 6 7.06 -2.72 -8.27
CA GLY A 6 6.72 -3.36 -6.99
C GLY A 6 5.34 -4.03 -7.02
N CYS A 7 4.33 -3.34 -7.58
CA CYS A 7 2.99 -3.90 -7.76
C CYS A 7 3.00 -5.13 -8.67
N VAL A 8 3.68 -5.05 -9.81
CA VAL A 8 3.76 -6.16 -10.79
C VAL A 8 4.47 -7.37 -10.18
N VAL A 9 5.58 -7.16 -9.46
CA VAL A 9 6.32 -8.25 -8.79
C VAL A 9 5.46 -8.94 -7.73
N ALA A 10 4.76 -8.16 -6.89
CA ALA A 10 3.86 -8.70 -5.87
C ALA A 10 2.68 -9.48 -6.48
N GLU A 11 2.10 -8.95 -7.57
CA GLU A 11 1.00 -9.60 -8.29
C GLU A 11 1.43 -10.87 -9.01
N MET A 12 2.60 -10.89 -9.66
CA MET A 12 3.15 -12.10 -10.27
C MET A 12 3.39 -13.21 -9.24
N TYR A 13 3.80 -12.86 -8.02
CA TYR A 13 4.06 -13.84 -6.98
C TYR A 13 2.77 -14.40 -6.36
N THR A 14 1.79 -13.53 -6.11
CA THR A 14 0.55 -13.91 -5.41
C THR A 14 -0.56 -14.39 -6.34
N GLY A 15 -0.49 -14.05 -7.63
CA GLY A 15 -1.59 -14.23 -8.58
C GLY A 15 -2.77 -13.28 -8.37
N GLU A 16 -2.65 -12.31 -7.46
CA GLU A 16 -3.73 -11.44 -7.01
C GLU A 16 -3.34 -9.97 -7.18
N VAL A 17 -4.29 -9.13 -7.59
CA VAL A 17 -4.06 -7.69 -7.73
C VAL A 17 -3.64 -7.10 -6.37
N THR A 18 -2.48 -6.45 -6.33
CA THR A 18 -1.89 -5.96 -5.07
C THR A 18 -2.74 -4.86 -4.45
N PHE A 19 -3.20 -3.90 -5.27
CA PHE A 19 -4.06 -2.80 -4.85
C PHE A 19 -5.26 -2.69 -5.80
N GLN A 20 -6.41 -3.24 -5.40
CA GLN A 20 -7.65 -3.10 -6.16
C GLN A 20 -8.12 -1.63 -6.18
N ASN A 21 -8.53 -1.15 -7.34
CA ASN A 21 -8.92 0.24 -7.58
C ASN A 21 -10.45 0.41 -7.65
N ASP A 22 -11.15 0.08 -6.56
CA ASP A 22 -12.60 0.29 -6.49
C ASP A 22 -12.94 1.78 -6.27
N SER A 23 -12.11 2.47 -5.49
CA SER A 23 -12.12 3.92 -5.33
C SER A 23 -10.72 4.40 -4.91
N ILE A 24 -10.45 5.70 -5.07
CA ILE A 24 -9.17 6.29 -4.65
C ILE A 24 -8.98 6.11 -3.13
N VAL A 25 -10.03 6.30 -2.33
CA VAL A 25 -9.96 6.15 -0.86
C VAL A 25 -9.70 4.69 -0.48
N SER A 26 -10.37 3.74 -1.15
CA SER A 26 -10.13 2.31 -0.95
C SER A 26 -8.69 1.93 -1.30
N MET A 27 -8.15 2.46 -2.41
CA MET A 27 -6.78 2.24 -2.81
C MET A 27 -5.78 2.81 -1.79
N LEU A 28 -5.96 4.07 -1.38
CA LEU A 28 -5.11 4.71 -0.36
C LEU A 28 -5.15 3.94 0.97
N SER A 29 -6.33 3.46 1.36
CA SER A 29 -6.50 2.67 2.58
C SER A 29 -5.74 1.35 2.51
N ARG A 30 -5.72 0.68 1.35
CA ARG A 30 -4.94 -0.55 1.16
C ARG A 30 -3.44 -0.29 1.14
N ILE A 31 -3.01 0.81 0.52
CA ILE A 31 -1.60 1.24 0.58
C ILE A 31 -1.19 1.45 2.03
N GLU A 32 -1.98 2.19 2.81
CA GLU A 32 -1.70 2.43 4.22
C GLU A 32 -1.68 1.13 5.04
N ALA A 33 -2.61 0.20 4.76
CA ALA A 33 -2.70 -1.09 5.44
C ALA A 33 -1.47 -1.98 5.23
N ILE A 34 -0.82 -1.91 4.07
CA ILE A 34 0.25 -2.82 3.65
C ILE A 34 1.64 -2.17 3.83
N CYS A 35 1.76 -0.90 3.44
CA CYS A 35 3.02 -0.16 3.38
C CYS A 35 3.22 0.77 4.60
N GLY A 36 2.19 0.98 5.41
CA GLY A 36 2.20 1.87 6.57
C GLY A 36 1.67 3.27 6.26
N ALA A 37 1.61 4.13 7.28
CA ALA A 37 1.02 5.46 7.19
C ALA A 37 1.74 6.37 6.18
N PHE A 38 0.97 7.20 5.48
CA PHE A 38 1.52 8.23 4.60
C PHE A 38 2.31 9.27 5.41
N PRO A 39 3.55 9.61 4.99
CA PRO A 39 4.34 10.64 5.67
C PRO A 39 3.60 12.00 5.74
N PRO A 40 3.66 12.72 6.88
CA PRO A 40 2.94 13.99 7.04
C PRO A 40 3.29 15.05 5.99
N HIS A 41 4.55 15.09 5.55
CA HIS A 41 5.00 16.05 4.53
C HIS A 41 4.33 15.77 3.17
N MET A 42 4.11 14.51 2.80
CA MET A 42 3.42 14.15 1.56
C MET A 42 1.96 14.56 1.60
N ILE A 43 1.31 14.35 2.74
CA ILE A 43 -0.08 14.80 2.95
C ILE A 43 -0.15 16.33 2.84
N ALA A 44 0.76 17.05 3.50
CA ALA A 44 0.78 18.51 3.49
C ALA A 44 1.06 19.13 2.11
N GLN A 45 1.91 18.48 1.29
CA GLN A 45 2.29 18.98 -0.04
C GLN A 45 1.33 18.53 -1.15
N GLY A 46 0.55 17.46 -0.93
CA GLY A 46 -0.32 16.90 -1.95
C GLY A 46 -1.48 17.82 -2.34
N ARG A 47 -1.59 18.11 -3.63
CA ARG A 47 -2.60 19.03 -4.20
C ARG A 47 -4.05 18.64 -3.90
N GLN A 48 -4.32 17.34 -3.78
CA GLN A 48 -5.65 16.78 -3.53
C GLN A 48 -5.77 16.17 -2.14
N SER A 49 -4.76 16.29 -1.28
CA SER A 49 -4.75 15.64 0.04
C SER A 49 -5.95 16.04 0.90
N GLY A 50 -6.37 17.30 0.84
CA GLY A 50 -7.54 17.78 1.59
C GLY A 50 -8.89 17.15 1.19
N ARG A 51 -8.93 16.36 0.11
CA ARG A 51 -10.12 15.59 -0.30
C ARG A 51 -10.19 14.19 0.31
N PHE A 52 -9.05 13.68 0.78
CA PHE A 52 -8.91 12.28 1.20
C PHE A 52 -8.35 12.14 2.62
N PHE A 53 -7.55 13.09 3.09
CA PHE A 53 -6.89 13.06 4.40
C PHE A 53 -7.42 14.14 5.33
N MET A 54 -7.79 13.75 6.54
CA MET A 54 -8.09 14.66 7.64
C MET A 54 -6.81 15.33 8.14
N ARG A 55 -6.95 16.41 8.92
CA ARG A 55 -5.81 17.10 9.56
C ARG A 55 -4.99 16.19 10.50
N CYS A 56 -5.60 15.13 11.03
CA CYS A 56 -4.93 14.11 11.84
C CYS A 56 -4.24 13.01 11.03
N GLY A 57 -4.33 13.03 9.69
CA GLY A 57 -3.73 12.04 8.80
C GLY A 57 -4.63 10.84 8.45
N LEU A 58 -5.84 10.77 9.01
CA LEU A 58 -6.79 9.69 8.71
C LEU A 58 -7.45 9.85 7.34
N LEU A 59 -7.68 8.74 6.64
CA LEU A 59 -8.41 8.71 5.38
C LEU A 59 -9.92 8.86 5.60
N PHE A 60 -10.57 9.66 4.75
CA PHE A 60 -12.02 9.86 4.76
C PHE A 60 -12.59 9.92 3.35
N GLU A 61 -13.83 9.45 3.21
CA GLU A 61 -14.64 9.66 2.02
C GLU A 61 -15.81 10.59 2.35
N LYS A 62 -15.97 11.66 1.57
CA LYS A 62 -17.12 12.56 1.73
C LYS A 62 -18.31 11.88 1.07
N LEU A 63 -19.28 11.46 1.86
CA LEU A 63 -20.59 11.08 1.34
C LEU A 63 -21.21 12.35 0.73
N SER A 64 -21.30 12.40 -0.59
CA SER A 64 -22.21 13.34 -1.25
C SER A 64 -23.59 12.98 -0.73
N GLY A 65 -24.16 13.84 0.13
CA GLY A 65 -25.58 13.82 0.40
C GLY A 65 -26.28 13.82 -0.95
N ASP A 66 -27.12 12.83 -1.16
CA ASP A 66 -27.91 12.64 -2.36
C ASP A 66 -28.78 13.90 -2.55
N ASP A 67 -28.30 14.86 -3.34
CA ASP A 67 -29.09 16.00 -3.79
C ASP A 67 -29.90 15.54 -5.02
N SER A 68 -30.75 14.54 -4.81
CA SER A 68 -31.85 14.21 -5.70
C SER A 68 -33.16 14.67 -5.05
N SER A 69 -33.21 15.95 -4.65
CA SER A 69 -34.48 16.64 -4.46
C SER A 69 -34.98 17.13 -5.81
N HIS A 70 -35.98 16.42 -6.34
CA HIS A 70 -36.84 16.99 -7.37
C HIS A 70 -37.40 18.32 -6.86
N HIS A 71 -37.27 19.35 -7.70
CA HIS A 71 -37.93 20.64 -7.53
C HIS A 71 -39.42 20.46 -7.18
N SER A 72 -39.78 20.92 -5.99
CA SER A 72 -41.07 21.56 -5.75
C SER A 72 -40.83 22.73 -4.81
N GLU A 73 -40.89 23.93 -5.36
CA GLU A 73 -40.88 25.21 -4.65
C GLU A 73 -42.07 25.24 -3.67
N SER A 74 -41.79 25.52 -2.41
CA SER A 74 -42.64 26.39 -1.56
C SER A 74 -42.00 26.60 -0.20
N ASP A 75 -41.72 27.87 0.04
CA ASP A 75 -41.83 28.64 1.28
C ASP A 75 -40.84 28.47 2.44
N GLU A 76 -40.57 29.66 2.99
CA GLU A 76 -39.55 30.08 3.94
C GLU A 76 -39.58 29.33 5.29
N GLU A 77 -38.40 29.07 5.86
CA GLU A 77 -38.12 29.32 7.29
C GLU A 77 -36.61 29.22 7.58
N ASP A 78 -36.15 30.16 8.39
CA ASP A 78 -34.78 30.38 8.84
C ASP A 78 -34.37 29.31 9.87
N GLU A 79 -33.48 28.40 9.48
CA GLU A 79 -32.66 27.65 10.44
C GLU A 79 -31.20 27.61 9.95
N SER A 80 -30.31 28.06 10.85
CA SER A 80 -28.87 27.82 10.85
C SER A 80 -28.57 26.32 10.70
N SER A 81 -28.67 25.82 9.47
CA SER A 81 -28.41 24.42 9.13
C SER A 81 -26.91 24.19 9.18
N ASP A 82 -26.41 23.83 10.36
CA ASP A 82 -25.20 23.03 10.50
C ASP A 82 -25.45 21.71 9.75
N LYS A 83 -25.26 21.74 8.42
CA LYS A 83 -25.28 20.55 7.57
C LYS A 83 -24.25 19.59 8.15
N LYS A 84 -24.69 18.62 8.96
CA LYS A 84 -23.85 17.55 9.49
C LYS A 84 -23.21 16.86 8.30
N ARG A 85 -21.93 17.19 8.05
CA ARG A 85 -21.12 16.53 7.03
C ARG A 85 -20.75 15.16 7.59
N TYR A 86 -21.51 14.15 7.19
CA TYR A 86 -21.14 12.77 7.45
C TYR A 86 -19.91 12.42 6.61
N VAL A 87 -18.91 11.83 7.25
CA VAL A 87 -17.68 11.34 6.63
C VAL A 87 -17.50 9.91 7.08
N ASP A 88 -17.29 8.99 6.13
CA ASP A 88 -16.86 7.65 6.47
C ASP A 88 -15.35 7.67 6.73
N VAL A 89 -14.98 7.30 7.95
CA VAL A 89 -13.57 7.17 8.35
C VAL A 89 -13.13 5.75 8.06
N PHE A 90 -12.21 5.59 7.11
CA PHE A 90 -11.67 4.28 6.77
C PHE A 90 -10.56 3.92 7.77
N GLN A 91 -10.78 2.87 8.56
CA GLN A 91 -9.72 2.20 9.32
C GLN A 91 -9.43 0.86 8.64
N PRO A 92 -8.33 0.76 7.86
CA PRO A 92 -7.96 -0.50 7.25
C PRO A 92 -7.66 -1.54 8.32
N LYS A 93 -8.03 -2.80 8.08
CA LYS A 93 -7.51 -3.93 8.85
C LYS A 93 -6.01 -4.01 8.57
N VAL A 94 -5.20 -3.63 9.57
CA VAL A 94 -3.74 -3.63 9.47
C VAL A 94 -3.29 -5.03 9.04
N THR A 95 -2.56 -5.10 7.94
CA THR A 95 -1.90 -6.32 7.48
C THR A 95 -0.41 -6.02 7.35
N THR A 96 0.40 -7.03 7.04
CA THR A 96 1.82 -6.81 6.73
C THR A 96 2.06 -7.18 5.29
N ILE A 97 3.06 -6.56 4.66
CA ILE A 97 3.50 -6.96 3.33
C ILE A 97 3.85 -8.45 3.27
N SER A 98 4.42 -9.02 4.34
CA SER A 98 4.66 -10.46 4.47
C SER A 98 3.36 -11.25 4.36
N SER A 99 2.34 -10.90 5.15
CA SER A 99 1.05 -11.57 5.12
C SER A 99 0.35 -11.40 3.77
N ARG A 100 0.47 -10.23 3.13
CA ARG A 100 -0.14 -9.99 1.82
C ARG A 100 0.51 -10.84 0.73
N LEU A 101 1.81 -11.09 0.84
CA LEU A 101 2.56 -11.97 -0.05
C LEU A 101 2.41 -13.46 0.31
N GLY A 102 1.59 -13.81 1.30
CA GLY A 102 1.34 -15.21 1.69
C GLY A 102 2.36 -15.81 2.67
N PHE A 103 3.20 -14.98 3.28
CA PHE A 103 4.21 -15.43 4.26
C PHE A 103 3.78 -15.16 5.71
N ALA A 104 4.58 -15.68 6.65
CA ALA A 104 4.36 -15.45 8.07
C ALA A 104 4.31 -13.94 8.39
N PRO A 105 3.29 -13.45 9.12
CA PRO A 105 3.12 -12.01 9.38
C PRO A 105 4.31 -11.36 10.10
N ASP A 106 5.04 -12.16 10.89
CA ASP A 106 6.19 -11.77 11.69
C ASP A 106 7.54 -11.98 10.98
N LEU A 107 7.54 -12.45 9.73
CA LEU A 107 8.76 -12.80 8.99
C LEU A 107 9.74 -11.63 8.92
N MET A 108 9.26 -10.43 8.56
CA MET A 108 10.11 -9.25 8.50
C MET A 108 10.60 -8.81 9.88
N MET A 109 9.77 -8.95 10.93
CA MET A 109 10.21 -8.66 12.29
C MET A 109 11.38 -9.55 12.71
N ARG A 110 11.32 -10.85 12.41
CA ARG A 110 12.40 -11.80 12.68
C ARG A 110 13.64 -11.54 11.83
N TYR A 111 13.45 -11.17 10.56
CA TYR A 111 14.53 -10.82 9.65
C TYR A 111 15.28 -9.56 10.11
N ASP A 112 14.55 -8.49 10.40
CA ASP A 112 15.12 -7.20 10.82
C ASP A 112 15.80 -7.29 12.20
N SER A 113 15.31 -8.18 13.08
CA SER A 113 15.93 -8.43 14.38
C SER A 113 17.18 -9.32 14.32
N GLY A 114 17.54 -9.83 13.13
CA GLY A 114 18.64 -10.78 12.96
C GLY A 114 18.39 -12.15 13.61
N THR A 115 17.13 -12.55 13.80
CA THR A 115 16.79 -13.89 14.28
C THR A 115 17.31 -14.94 13.30
N LYS A 116 17.77 -16.08 13.81
CA LYS A 116 18.20 -17.19 12.96
C LYS A 116 17.00 -17.75 12.18
N LEU A 117 16.98 -17.52 10.87
CA LEU A 117 15.98 -18.03 9.94
C LEU A 117 16.50 -19.29 9.24
N SER A 118 15.60 -20.18 8.83
CA SER A 118 15.93 -21.27 7.91
C SER A 118 16.35 -20.72 6.54
N ARG A 119 16.98 -21.55 5.69
CA ARG A 119 17.38 -21.15 4.34
C ARG A 119 16.18 -20.65 3.52
N GLU A 120 15.04 -21.32 3.66
CA GLU A 120 13.82 -20.98 2.93
C GLU A 120 13.19 -19.69 3.46
N GLU A 121 13.03 -19.54 4.78
CA GLU A 121 12.53 -18.29 5.37
C GLU A 121 13.43 -17.10 5.03
N ASN A 122 14.75 -17.30 4.96
CA ASN A 122 15.66 -16.25 4.54
C ASN A 122 15.44 -15.85 3.07
N ARG A 123 15.18 -16.81 2.17
CA ARG A 123 14.82 -16.53 0.76
C ARG A 123 13.50 -15.77 0.65
N GLN A 124 12.51 -16.13 1.45
CA GLN A 124 11.23 -15.43 1.52
C GLN A 124 11.44 -14.01 2.06
N ALA A 125 12.23 -13.84 3.12
CA ALA A 125 12.48 -12.55 3.74
C ALA A 125 13.20 -11.59 2.77
N ILE A 126 14.22 -12.02 2.02
CA ILE A 126 14.88 -11.16 1.02
C ILE A 126 13.95 -10.77 -0.12
N PHE A 127 13.01 -11.63 -0.51
CA PHE A 127 12.00 -11.30 -1.51
C PHE A 127 11.00 -10.27 -0.97
N VAL A 128 10.47 -10.50 0.24
CA VAL A 128 9.57 -9.55 0.89
C VAL A 128 10.25 -8.20 1.09
N ASP A 129 11.51 -8.18 1.51
CA ASP A 129 12.31 -6.96 1.68
C ASP A 129 12.48 -6.21 0.36
N PHE A 130 12.70 -6.92 -0.74
CA PHE A 130 12.78 -6.32 -2.07
C PHE A 130 11.48 -5.62 -2.44
N VAL A 131 10.34 -6.32 -2.37
CA VAL A 131 9.02 -5.74 -2.69
C VAL A 131 8.70 -4.57 -1.76
N ARG A 132 9.02 -4.68 -0.47
CA ARG A 132 8.85 -3.63 0.53
C ARG A 132 9.61 -2.36 0.15
N LYS A 133 10.84 -2.48 -0.36
CA LYS A 133 11.63 -1.34 -0.83
C LYS A 133 11.07 -0.70 -2.09
N LEU A 134 10.57 -1.48 -3.04
CA LEU A 134 9.92 -0.95 -4.25
C LEU A 134 8.62 -0.19 -3.92
N LEU A 135 7.89 -0.64 -2.91
CA LEU A 135 6.63 -0.07 -2.43
C LEU A 135 6.80 0.95 -1.29
N ILE A 136 7.98 1.59 -1.17
CA ILE A 136 8.13 2.74 -0.27
C ILE A 136 7.24 3.88 -0.77
N ILE A 137 6.35 4.35 0.10
CA ILE A 137 5.37 5.40 -0.19
C ILE A 137 6.07 6.70 -0.60
N ASP A 138 7.09 7.09 0.18
CA ASP A 138 7.88 8.29 -0.04
C ASP A 138 8.81 8.12 -1.26
N PRO A 139 8.57 8.84 -2.37
CA PRO A 139 9.36 8.67 -3.59
C PRO A 139 10.83 9.10 -3.40
N GLU A 140 11.14 9.99 -2.45
CA GLU A 140 12.51 10.44 -2.19
C GLU A 140 13.33 9.37 -1.44
N LYS A 141 12.65 8.47 -0.72
CA LYS A 141 13.27 7.35 0.01
C LYS A 141 13.23 6.04 -0.78
N ARG A 142 12.51 6.01 -1.89
CA ARG A 142 12.38 4.84 -2.74
C ARG A 142 13.69 4.64 -3.51
N PRO A 143 14.20 3.40 -3.63
CA PRO A 143 15.41 3.14 -4.38
C PRO A 143 15.23 3.50 -5.86
N THR A 144 16.32 3.91 -6.49
CA THR A 144 16.45 3.98 -7.93
C THR A 144 16.49 2.59 -8.56
N ALA A 145 16.33 2.50 -9.88
CA ALA A 145 16.43 1.23 -10.60
C ALA A 145 17.81 0.56 -10.39
N SER A 146 18.89 1.35 -10.44
CA SER A 146 20.24 0.86 -10.22
C SER A 146 20.44 0.32 -8.80
N GLU A 147 19.92 1.01 -7.78
CA GLU A 147 19.99 0.51 -6.39
C GLU A 147 19.13 -0.74 -6.17
N ALA A 148 17.97 -0.83 -6.83
CA ALA A 148 17.12 -2.01 -6.77
C ALA A 148 17.78 -3.25 -7.39
N LEU A 149 18.58 -3.09 -8.45
CA LEU A 149 19.37 -4.18 -9.05
C LEU A 149 20.47 -4.70 -8.12
N GLU A 150 20.96 -3.85 -7.21
CA GLU A 150 21.94 -4.25 -6.19
C GLU A 150 21.33 -4.96 -4.98
N HIS A 151 20.01 -5.20 -4.99
CA HIS A 151 19.34 -5.88 -3.89
C HIS A 151 19.75 -7.35 -3.78
N PRO A 152 19.90 -7.92 -2.55
CA PRO A 152 20.25 -9.33 -2.37
C PRO A 152 19.36 -10.32 -3.12
N TRP A 153 18.07 -10.02 -3.27
CA TRP A 153 17.15 -10.85 -4.06
C TRP A 153 17.51 -10.88 -5.55
N MET A 154 17.90 -9.73 -6.13
CA MET A 154 18.35 -9.64 -7.52
C MET A 154 19.71 -10.32 -7.71
N LYS A 155 20.65 -10.11 -6.79
CA LYS A 155 21.97 -10.79 -6.84
C LYS A 155 21.86 -12.30 -6.68
N TYR A 156 20.93 -12.77 -5.86
CA TYR A 156 20.61 -14.18 -5.78
C TYR A 156 20.08 -14.69 -7.13
N ALA A 157 19.15 -13.97 -7.76
CA ALA A 157 18.61 -14.35 -9.07
C ALA A 157 19.68 -14.36 -10.18
N GLU A 158 20.62 -13.41 -10.18
CA GLU A 158 21.77 -13.39 -11.11
C GLU A 158 22.71 -14.58 -10.93
N SER A 159 22.76 -15.15 -9.72
CA SER A 159 23.59 -16.32 -9.42
C SER A 159 22.96 -17.66 -9.81
N LEU A 160 21.66 -17.68 -10.19
CA LEU A 160 20.96 -18.89 -10.58
C LEU A 160 21.42 -19.37 -11.95
N THR A 161 21.66 -20.67 -12.05
CA THR A 161 21.95 -21.34 -13.32
C THR A 161 20.68 -21.58 -14.13
N GLU A 162 20.80 -21.74 -15.46
CA GLU A 162 19.66 -22.08 -16.33
C GLU A 162 18.94 -23.37 -15.88
N GLU A 163 19.70 -24.33 -15.34
CA GLU A 163 19.13 -25.57 -14.80
C GLU A 163 18.28 -25.33 -13.55
N GLU A 164 18.73 -24.49 -12.62
CA GLU A 164 17.98 -24.14 -11.41
C GLU A 164 16.71 -23.34 -11.70
N ILE A 165 16.73 -22.52 -12.76
CA ILE A 165 15.54 -21.80 -13.24
C ILE A 165 14.54 -22.78 -13.87
N LYS A 166 15.03 -23.72 -14.68
CA LYS A 166 14.19 -24.67 -15.42
C LYS A 166 13.63 -25.78 -14.52
N TYR A 167 14.37 -26.17 -13.49
CA TYR A 167 14.03 -27.24 -12.57
C TYR A 167 14.20 -26.75 -11.13
N PRO A 168 13.32 -25.85 -10.64
CA PRO A 168 13.38 -25.38 -9.27
C PRO A 168 13.24 -26.56 -8.31
N SER A 169 14.18 -26.67 -7.37
CA SER A 169 14.11 -27.70 -6.32
C SER A 169 12.96 -27.36 -5.38
N PHE A 170 11.88 -28.14 -5.44
CA PHE A 170 10.72 -28.07 -4.54
C PHE A 170 10.97 -28.90 -3.27
#